data_AF-A0A9P7KXZ5-F1
#
_entry.id   AF-A0A9P7KXZ5-F1
#
_cell.length_a   1.000
_cell.length_b   1.000
_cell.length_c   1.000
_cell.angle_alpha   90.00
_cell.angle_beta   90.00
_cell.angle_gamma   90.00
#
_symmetry.space_group_name_H-M   'P 1'
#
loop_
_entity.id
_entity.type
_entity.pdbx_description
1 polymer ?
#
loop_
_entity_poly.entity_id
_entity_poly.type
_entity_poly.pdbx_seq_one_letter_code
_entity_poly.pdbx_strand_id
1 'polypeptide(L)'
;MMVDLLGSMILDETPYFTPQPSEPISLHMQSTGVIPESCNDIPALLKSLIKLSNLATGKSELELSEDSALLEALQATVYTALTLPRYGSLGLHNSSTPQLATYELIRLAILAHLSGPVMFLAGDMVRNVIASHYRGRIMRLYDPEQLVWAGLEHVELFVLVTGALIERGSDRYWLLGHLRRIMLSQNLRWKDLVTRLNSMAWFAVVWTGGLEELRADLAMMDGTA
;
A
#
# COMPACT_ATOMS: atom_id res chain seq x y z
N MET A 1 13.08 -19.51 -1.94
CA MET A 1 13.16 -18.07 -2.28
C MET A 1 11.79 -17.41 -2.33
N MET A 2 10.92 -17.69 -3.31
CA MET A 2 9.57 -17.09 -3.34
C MET A 2 8.74 -17.52 -2.12
N VAL A 3 8.82 -18.80 -1.72
CA VAL A 3 8.14 -19.34 -0.52
C VAL A 3 8.58 -18.65 0.78
N ASP A 4 9.86 -18.30 0.91
CA ASP A 4 10.38 -17.59 2.08
C ASP A 4 9.85 -16.14 2.14
N LEU A 5 9.68 -15.53 0.97
CA LEU A 5 9.11 -14.20 0.80
C LEU A 5 7.61 -14.19 1.14
N LEU A 6 6.86 -15.21 0.68
CA LEU A 6 5.45 -15.40 1.03
C LEU A 6 5.28 -15.47 2.56
N GLY A 7 6.08 -16.32 3.22
CA GLY A 7 6.06 -16.46 4.68
C GLY A 7 6.41 -15.16 5.39
N SER A 8 7.43 -14.44 4.93
CA SER A 8 7.85 -13.17 5.54
C SER A 8 6.80 -12.07 5.41
N MET A 9 6.09 -12.01 4.28
CA MET A 9 5.00 -11.04 4.08
C MET A 9 3.75 -11.37 4.90
N ILE A 10 3.47 -12.65 5.15
CA ILE A 10 2.39 -13.08 6.05
C ILE A 10 2.72 -12.76 7.50
N LEU A 11 3.99 -12.88 7.88
CA LEU A 11 4.50 -12.56 9.22
C LEU A 11 4.72 -11.06 9.46
N ASP A 12 4.41 -10.18 8.50
CA ASP A 12 4.42 -8.72 8.75
C ASP A 12 3.27 -8.36 9.71
N GLU A 13 3.49 -8.54 11.00
CA GLU A 13 2.59 -8.10 12.06
C GLU A 13 3.15 -6.84 12.74
N THR A 14 2.27 -5.91 13.09
CA THR A 14 2.63 -4.83 14.02
C THR A 14 2.91 -5.43 15.39
N PRO A 15 4.02 -5.07 16.07
CA PRO A 15 4.27 -5.57 17.42
C PRO A 15 3.13 -5.13 18.34
N TYR A 16 2.34 -6.12 18.81
CA TYR A 16 1.28 -6.03 19.81
C TYR A 16 0.06 -5.14 19.46
N PHE A 17 -0.94 -5.74 18.82
CA PHE A 17 -2.34 -5.38 19.05
C PHE A 17 -2.90 -6.26 20.18
N THR A 18 -2.61 -5.94 21.43
CA THR A 18 -3.44 -6.34 22.56
C THR A 18 -4.30 -5.14 22.93
N PRO A 19 -5.64 -5.19 22.77
CA PRO A 19 -6.50 -4.16 23.34
C PRO A 19 -6.39 -4.27 24.85
N GLN A 20 -5.50 -3.49 25.47
CA GLN A 20 -5.47 -3.41 26.92
C GLN A 20 -6.73 -2.68 27.40
N PRO A 21 -7.47 -3.24 28.37
CA PRO A 21 -8.52 -2.52 29.06
C PRO A 21 -7.90 -1.28 29.74
N SER A 22 -8.63 -0.17 29.64
CA SER A 22 -8.32 1.13 30.23
C SER A 22 -7.85 1.05 31.69
N GLU A 23 -6.57 1.34 31.93
CA GLU A 23 -6.08 1.80 33.24
C GLU A 23 -5.44 3.19 33.09
N PRO A 24 -5.68 4.11 34.04
CA PRO A 24 -5.20 5.48 33.95
C PRO A 24 -3.77 5.56 34.46
N ILE A 25 -2.80 5.93 33.61
CA ILE A 25 -1.41 6.11 34.06
C ILE A 25 -0.89 7.51 33.68
N SER A 26 -0.49 8.18 34.76
CA SER A 26 0.17 9.45 34.98
C SER A 26 1.17 9.93 33.92
N LEU A 27 1.05 11.21 33.59
CA LEU A 27 1.97 12.02 32.80
C LEU A 27 3.39 12.03 33.38
N HIS A 28 4.35 11.49 32.63
CA HIS A 28 5.74 11.93 32.69
C HIS A 28 6.28 12.13 31.28
N MET A 29 6.22 13.39 30.81
CA MET A 29 6.92 13.85 29.63
C MET A 29 8.44 13.74 29.84
N GLN A 30 9.13 13.02 28.97
CA GLN A 30 10.43 13.46 28.48
C GLN A 30 10.45 13.38 26.96
N SER A 31 10.38 14.56 26.37
CA SER A 31 10.51 14.85 24.95
C SER A 31 11.99 15.01 24.62
N THR A 32 12.50 14.19 23.72
CA THR A 32 13.58 14.57 22.82
C THR A 32 13.24 14.03 21.44
N GLY A 33 12.81 14.94 20.57
CA GLY A 33 12.50 14.68 19.17
C GLY A 33 13.74 14.25 18.41
N VAL A 34 13.73 13.02 17.95
CA VAL A 34 14.56 12.54 16.84
C VAL A 34 13.56 11.97 15.85
N ILE A 35 13.31 12.68 14.75
CA ILE A 35 12.64 12.09 13.60
C ILE A 35 13.55 10.93 13.16
N PRO A 36 13.10 9.67 13.21
CA PRO A 36 13.98 8.55 12.91
C PRO A 36 14.46 8.67 11.46
N GLU A 37 15.76 8.44 11.20
CA GLU A 37 16.41 8.45 9.89
C GLU A 37 15.66 7.62 8.81
N SER A 38 14.82 6.68 9.26
CA SER A 38 13.82 5.88 8.54
C SER A 38 12.92 6.63 7.54
N CYS A 39 12.60 7.91 7.76
CA CYS A 39 11.72 8.66 6.85
C CYS A 39 12.35 8.84 5.44
N ASN A 40 13.68 8.71 5.32
CA ASN A 40 14.40 8.78 4.04
C ASN A 40 14.26 7.51 3.19
N ASP A 41 13.75 6.41 3.76
CA ASP A 41 13.70 5.12 3.06
C ASP A 41 12.47 4.98 2.15
N ILE A 42 11.43 5.80 2.38
CA ILE A 42 10.20 5.77 1.57
C ILE A 42 10.45 6.25 0.13
N PRO A 43 11.17 7.35 -0.12
CA PRO A 43 11.63 7.68 -1.46
C PRO A 43 12.43 6.57 -2.14
N ALA A 44 13.23 5.80 -1.38
CA ALA A 44 13.98 4.66 -1.93
C ALA A 44 13.03 3.52 -2.33
N LEU A 45 12.04 3.18 -1.50
CA LEU A 45 11.00 2.21 -1.84
C LEU A 45 10.18 2.61 -3.07
N LEU A 46 9.79 3.89 -3.18
CA LEU A 46 9.07 4.39 -4.35
C LEU A 46 9.92 4.26 -5.62
N LYS A 47 11.22 4.56 -5.55
CA LYS A 47 12.16 4.31 -6.66
C LYS A 47 12.25 2.83 -7.02
N SER A 48 12.22 1.94 -6.03
CA SER A 48 12.22 0.50 -6.27
C SER A 48 10.94 0.02 -6.96
N LEU A 49 9.77 0.56 -6.62
CA LEU A 49 8.53 0.29 -7.34
C LEU A 49 8.59 0.75 -8.80
N ILE A 50 9.15 1.94 -9.05
CA ILE A 50 9.36 2.44 -10.41
C ILE A 50 10.30 1.51 -11.19
N LYS A 51 11.39 1.06 -10.55
CA LYS A 51 12.33 0.10 -11.15
C LYS A 51 11.60 -1.20 -11.53
N LEU A 52 10.75 -1.73 -10.65
CA LEU A 52 9.96 -2.93 -10.93
C LEU A 52 9.02 -2.73 -12.11
N SER A 53 8.29 -1.61 -12.15
CA SER A 53 7.39 -1.31 -13.26
C SER A 53 8.15 -1.23 -14.59
N ASN A 54 9.29 -0.55 -14.62
CA ASN A 54 10.13 -0.43 -15.81
C ASN A 54 10.68 -1.79 -16.26
N LEU A 55 11.09 -2.65 -15.33
CA LEU A 55 11.57 -3.99 -15.66
C LEU A 55 10.45 -4.88 -16.21
N ALA A 56 9.22 -4.74 -15.72
CA ALA A 56 8.09 -5.56 -16.15
C ALA A 56 7.41 -5.06 -17.44
N THR A 57 7.60 -3.79 -17.79
CA THR A 57 6.88 -3.16 -18.91
C THR A 57 7.17 -3.85 -20.24
N GLY A 58 6.11 -4.22 -20.96
CA GLY A 58 6.19 -4.77 -22.32
C GLY A 58 6.56 -6.25 -22.41
N LYS A 59 6.72 -6.94 -21.28
CA LYS A 59 7.04 -8.38 -21.23
C LYS A 59 5.79 -9.23 -21.09
N SER A 60 5.82 -10.40 -21.72
CA SER A 60 4.84 -11.46 -21.53
C SER A 60 5.00 -12.15 -20.18
N GLU A 61 3.98 -12.89 -19.74
CA GLU A 61 4.02 -13.67 -18.49
C GLU A 61 5.21 -14.63 -18.42
N LEU A 62 5.52 -15.32 -19.52
CA LEU A 62 6.67 -16.22 -19.60
C LEU A 62 7.99 -15.45 -19.40
N GLU A 63 8.17 -14.34 -20.12
CA GLU A 63 9.38 -13.50 -20.01
C GLU A 63 9.54 -12.91 -18.60
N LEU A 64 8.44 -12.55 -17.95
CA LEU A 64 8.44 -12.04 -16.57
C LEU A 64 8.87 -13.13 -15.56
N SER A 65 8.46 -14.38 -15.79
CA SER A 65 8.79 -15.49 -14.90
C SER A 65 10.27 -15.92 -14.95
N GLU A 66 10.94 -15.65 -16.07
CA GLU A 66 12.35 -16.01 -16.30
C GLU A 66 13.33 -14.84 -16.07
N ASP A 67 12.81 -13.63 -15.84
CA ASP A 67 13.62 -12.43 -15.64
C ASP A 67 14.26 -12.38 -14.24
N SER A 68 15.54 -12.75 -14.17
CA SER A 68 16.32 -12.71 -12.93
C SER A 68 16.44 -11.31 -12.33
N ALA A 69 16.59 -10.27 -13.15
CA ALA A 69 16.72 -8.90 -12.67
C ALA A 69 15.41 -8.39 -12.05
N LEU A 70 14.27 -8.79 -12.60
CA LEU A 70 12.95 -8.52 -12.03
C LEU A 70 12.77 -9.25 -10.69
N LEU A 71 13.11 -10.53 -10.63
CA LEU A 71 13.01 -11.35 -9.42
C LEU A 71 13.88 -10.81 -8.28
N GLU A 72 15.14 -10.48 -8.56
CA GLU A 72 16.07 -9.89 -7.60
C GLU A 72 15.57 -8.52 -7.12
N ALA A 73 15.10 -7.67 -8.04
CA ALA A 73 14.54 -6.37 -7.69
C ALA A 73 13.29 -6.52 -6.81
N LEU A 74 12.43 -7.51 -7.09
CA LEU A 74 11.20 -7.74 -6.34
C LEU A 74 11.54 -8.19 -4.93
N GLN A 75 12.45 -9.16 -4.80
CA GLN A 75 12.91 -9.65 -3.52
C GLN A 75 13.54 -8.54 -2.68
N ALA A 76 14.44 -7.75 -3.27
CA ALA A 76 15.07 -6.63 -2.57
C ALA A 76 14.03 -5.60 -2.10
N THR A 77 13.05 -5.28 -2.95
CA THR A 77 12.00 -4.30 -2.61
C THR A 77 11.13 -4.79 -1.46
N VAL A 78 10.69 -6.05 -1.50
CA VAL A 78 9.89 -6.64 -0.42
C VAL A 78 10.70 -6.72 0.87
N TYR A 79 11.96 -7.16 0.80
CA TYR A 79 12.83 -7.19 1.97
C TYR A 79 12.97 -5.81 2.60
N THR A 80 13.30 -4.77 1.81
CA THR A 80 13.41 -3.40 2.31
C THR A 80 12.12 -2.95 2.99
N ALA A 81 10.96 -3.18 2.36
CA ALA A 81 9.67 -2.77 2.92
C ALA A 81 9.31 -3.51 4.23
N LEU A 82 9.74 -4.76 4.38
CA LEU A 82 9.55 -5.55 5.61
C LEU A 82 10.51 -5.18 6.73
N THR A 83 11.70 -4.67 6.41
CA THR A 83 12.71 -4.25 7.40
C THR A 83 12.55 -2.81 7.85
N LEU A 84 11.73 -2.00 7.16
CA LEU A 84 11.44 -0.65 7.62
C LEU A 84 10.82 -0.67 9.02
N PRO A 85 11.12 0.34 9.85
CA PRO A 85 10.43 0.53 11.12
C PRO A 85 8.92 0.57 10.93
N ARG A 86 8.22 -0.17 11.79
CA ARG A 86 6.76 -0.22 11.83
C ARG A 86 6.27 0.89 12.74
N TYR A 87 5.31 1.69 12.29
CA TYR A 87 4.67 2.70 13.14
C TYR A 87 3.24 2.28 13.46
N GLY A 88 3.13 1.24 14.28
CA GLY A 88 1.86 0.79 14.85
C GLY A 88 1.70 1.30 16.27
N SER A 89 0.66 2.09 16.55
CA SER A 89 0.23 2.39 17.92
C SER A 89 1.27 3.09 18.82
N LEU A 90 1.89 4.18 18.36
CA LEU A 90 2.17 5.27 19.31
C LEU A 90 0.80 5.76 19.75
N GLY A 91 0.40 5.41 20.98
CA GLY A 91 -0.99 5.47 21.45
C GLY A 91 -1.75 6.69 20.93
N LEU A 92 -2.97 6.44 20.46
CA LEU A 92 -3.98 7.40 19.98
C LEU A 92 -4.26 8.58 20.93
N HIS A 93 -3.50 8.73 22.01
CA HIS A 93 -3.64 9.78 22.99
C HIS A 93 -2.42 10.65 23.19
N ASN A 94 -1.23 10.35 22.66
CA ASN A 94 -0.09 11.28 22.77
C ASN A 94 0.93 11.10 21.62
N SER A 95 0.98 12.08 20.72
CA SER A 95 2.15 12.41 19.88
C SER A 95 2.57 11.52 18.70
N SER A 96 1.69 10.70 18.10
CA SER A 96 1.99 10.20 16.75
C SER A 96 1.94 11.36 15.76
N THR A 97 3.10 11.80 15.24
CA THR A 97 3.15 12.86 14.23
C THR A 97 2.44 12.37 12.96
N PRO A 98 1.50 13.13 12.37
CA PRO A 98 0.85 12.89 11.06
C PRO A 98 1.73 12.25 9.98
N GLN A 99 3.00 12.64 9.95
CA GLN A 99 4.02 12.12 9.04
C GLN A 99 4.28 10.62 9.23
N LEU A 100 4.44 10.13 10.47
CA LEU A 100 4.69 8.72 10.76
C LEU A 100 3.50 7.83 10.39
N ALA A 101 2.28 8.31 10.61
CA ALA A 101 1.07 7.61 10.16
C ALA A 101 1.03 7.51 8.63
N THR A 102 1.36 8.61 7.95
CA THR A 102 1.48 8.64 6.47
C THR A 102 2.54 7.65 5.98
N TYR A 103 3.70 7.58 6.65
CA TYR A 103 4.77 6.65 6.27
C TYR A 103 4.39 5.18 6.46
N GLU A 104 3.77 4.81 7.58
CA GLU A 104 3.30 3.44 7.78
C GLU A 104 2.21 3.08 6.76
N LEU A 105 1.29 4.01 6.48
CA LEU A 105 0.26 3.81 5.48
C LEU A 105 0.85 3.54 4.09
N ILE A 106 1.89 4.30 3.70
CA ILE A 106 2.63 4.06 2.46
C ILE A 106 3.30 2.69 2.51
N ARG A 107 4.03 2.35 3.58
CA ARG A 107 4.70 1.04 3.73
C ARG A 107 3.72 -0.13 3.58
N LEU A 108 2.56 -0.04 4.22
CA LEU A 108 1.50 -1.05 4.15
C LEU A 108 0.93 -1.17 2.74
N ALA A 109 0.65 -0.05 2.08
CA ALA A 109 0.17 -0.07 0.69
C ALA A 109 1.22 -0.68 -0.24
N ILE A 110 2.51 -0.39 -0.04
CA ILE A 110 3.60 -1.00 -0.83
C ILE A 110 3.62 -2.51 -0.64
N LEU A 111 3.59 -3.01 0.60
CA LEU A 111 3.57 -4.45 0.87
C LEU A 111 2.31 -5.13 0.33
N ALA A 112 1.15 -4.52 0.51
CA ALA A 112 -0.11 -5.01 -0.05
C ALA A 112 -0.06 -5.07 -1.57
N HIS A 113 0.51 -4.06 -2.24
CA HIS A 113 0.69 -4.08 -3.69
C HIS A 113 1.66 -5.17 -4.14
N LEU A 114 2.84 -5.27 -3.50
CA LEU A 114 3.88 -6.25 -3.85
C LEU A 114 3.44 -7.69 -3.67
N SER A 115 2.41 -7.94 -2.85
CA SER A 115 1.81 -9.27 -2.73
C SER A 115 1.27 -9.81 -4.05
N GLY A 116 0.79 -8.94 -4.94
CA GLY A 116 0.32 -9.32 -6.27
C GLY A 116 1.45 -9.88 -7.14
N PRO A 117 2.51 -9.11 -7.41
CA PRO A 117 3.67 -9.58 -8.18
C PRO A 117 4.29 -10.86 -7.62
N VAL A 118 4.38 -10.97 -6.29
CA VAL A 118 4.93 -12.16 -5.62
C VAL A 118 4.05 -13.38 -5.89
N MET A 119 2.73 -13.27 -5.74
CA MET A 119 1.80 -14.37 -6.01
C MET A 119 1.73 -14.74 -7.49
N PHE A 120 1.74 -13.73 -8.36
CA PHE A 120 1.79 -13.89 -9.81
C PHE A 120 3.02 -14.71 -10.23
N LEU A 121 4.23 -14.33 -9.77
CA LEU A 121 5.46 -15.05 -10.09
C LEU A 121 5.60 -16.39 -9.36
N ALA A 122 4.82 -16.62 -8.30
CA ALA A 122 4.68 -17.92 -7.66
C ALA A 122 3.73 -18.87 -8.42
N GLY A 123 3.05 -18.40 -9.47
CA GLY A 123 2.10 -19.17 -10.27
C GLY A 123 0.67 -19.22 -9.69
N ASP A 124 0.35 -18.41 -8.68
CA ASP A 124 -1.00 -18.30 -8.12
C ASP A 124 -1.61 -16.93 -8.44
N MET A 125 -2.34 -16.90 -9.55
CA MET A 125 -3.04 -15.70 -10.02
C MET A 125 -4.45 -15.52 -9.43
N VAL A 126 -4.97 -16.53 -8.72
CA VAL A 126 -6.42 -16.60 -8.41
C VAL A 126 -6.71 -16.13 -6.99
N ARG A 127 -5.81 -16.41 -6.04
CA ARG A 127 -6.02 -16.02 -4.64
C ARG A 127 -4.76 -15.36 -4.11
N ASN A 128 -4.73 -14.03 -4.15
CA ASN A 128 -3.72 -13.30 -3.40
C ASN A 128 -4.03 -13.41 -1.88
N VAL A 129 -3.62 -14.53 -1.28
CA VAL A 129 -3.84 -14.82 0.14
C VAL A 129 -3.09 -13.81 1.00
N ILE A 130 -1.92 -13.36 0.54
CA ILE A 130 -1.08 -12.38 1.24
C ILE A 130 -1.81 -11.04 1.39
N ALA A 131 -2.44 -10.53 0.33
CA ALA A 131 -3.21 -9.29 0.39
C ALA A 131 -4.28 -9.30 1.50
N SER A 132 -4.85 -10.47 1.81
CA SER A 132 -5.86 -10.59 2.86
C SER A 132 -5.31 -10.33 4.27
N HIS A 133 -4.00 -10.54 4.51
CA HIS A 133 -3.34 -10.23 5.78
C HIS A 133 -3.15 -8.72 6.00
N TYR A 134 -3.24 -7.92 4.94
CA TYR A 134 -3.16 -6.46 5.01
C TYR A 134 -4.54 -5.79 5.15
N ARG A 135 -5.63 -6.56 5.06
CA ARG A 135 -7.00 -6.05 5.14
C ARG A 135 -7.28 -5.38 6.49
N GLY A 136 -7.99 -4.25 6.45
CA GLY A 136 -8.35 -3.42 7.59
C GLY A 136 -7.19 -2.58 8.14
N ARG A 137 -5.93 -2.86 7.79
CA ARG A 137 -4.77 -2.11 8.33
C ARG A 137 -4.64 -0.73 7.70
N ILE A 138 -4.83 -0.63 6.38
CA ILE A 138 -4.86 0.66 5.67
C ILE A 138 -5.99 1.52 6.22
N MET A 139 -7.20 0.97 6.34
CA MET A 139 -8.37 1.70 6.86
C MET A 139 -8.21 2.22 8.28
N ARG A 140 -7.56 1.47 9.17
CA ARG A 140 -7.32 1.91 10.56
C ARG A 140 -6.41 3.13 10.66
N LEU A 141 -5.55 3.35 9.67
CA LEU A 141 -4.58 4.45 9.64
C LEU A 141 -4.98 5.57 8.68
N TYR A 142 -5.95 5.31 7.79
CA TYR A 142 -6.36 6.26 6.79
C TYR A 142 -7.33 7.30 7.37
N ASP A 143 -6.78 8.44 7.79
CA ASP A 143 -7.55 9.63 8.18
C ASP A 143 -7.17 10.81 7.26
N PRO A 144 -8.02 11.20 6.29
CA PRO A 144 -7.72 12.28 5.35
C PRO A 144 -7.35 13.61 6.00
N GLU A 145 -7.86 13.89 7.21
CA GLU A 145 -7.66 15.17 7.90
C GLU A 145 -6.34 15.22 8.66
N GLN A 146 -5.79 14.04 9.00
CA GLN A 146 -4.57 13.90 9.80
C GLN A 146 -3.36 13.46 8.99
N LEU A 147 -3.51 13.15 7.70
CA LEU A 147 -2.41 12.67 6.85
C LEU A 147 -1.78 13.80 6.03
N VAL A 148 -0.48 13.64 5.73
CA VAL A 148 0.31 14.66 5.04
C VAL A 148 0.58 14.22 3.60
N TRP A 149 -0.29 14.65 2.68
CA TRP A 149 -0.21 14.27 1.26
C TRP A 149 0.42 15.33 0.35
N ALA A 150 0.73 16.52 0.87
CA ALA A 150 1.32 17.60 0.06
C ALA A 150 2.64 17.14 -0.58
N GLY A 151 2.71 17.17 -1.92
CA GLY A 151 3.84 16.67 -2.71
C GLY A 151 3.89 15.15 -2.90
N LEU A 152 2.91 14.41 -2.38
CA LEU A 152 2.76 12.95 -2.44
C LEU A 152 1.38 12.52 -2.98
N GLU A 153 0.70 13.39 -3.74
CA GLU A 153 -0.67 13.18 -4.21
C GLU A 153 -0.80 11.94 -5.11
N HIS A 154 0.25 11.63 -5.87
CA HIS A 154 0.33 10.42 -6.68
C HIS A 154 0.47 9.15 -5.83
N VAL A 155 1.12 9.25 -4.67
CA VAL A 155 1.24 8.16 -3.70
C VAL A 155 -0.08 7.95 -2.97
N GLU A 156 -0.81 9.02 -2.66
CA GLU A 156 -2.17 8.94 -2.09
C GLU A 156 -3.11 8.13 -3.00
N LEU A 157 -3.13 8.43 -4.31
CA LEU A 157 -3.91 7.66 -5.29
C LEU A 157 -3.52 6.18 -5.28
N PHE A 158 -2.24 5.86 -5.17
CA PHE A 158 -1.77 4.48 -5.06
C PHE A 158 -2.20 3.79 -3.78
N VAL A 159 -2.14 4.48 -2.64
CA VAL A 159 -2.60 3.96 -1.35
C VAL A 159 -4.09 3.65 -1.41
N LEU A 160 -4.89 4.56 -1.96
CA LEU A 160 -6.34 4.39 -2.10
C LEU A 160 -6.71 3.24 -3.03
N VAL A 161 -6.06 3.15 -4.19
CA VAL A 161 -6.30 2.07 -5.15
C VAL A 161 -5.88 0.73 -4.56
N THR A 162 -4.69 0.66 -3.96
CA THR A 162 -4.22 -0.58 -3.32
C THR A 162 -5.11 -1.00 -2.16
N GLY A 163 -5.55 -0.04 -1.33
CA GLY A 163 -6.55 -0.28 -0.29
C GLY A 163 -7.84 -0.84 -0.88
N ALA A 164 -8.42 -0.20 -1.89
CA ALA A 164 -9.66 -0.65 -2.49
C ALA A 164 -9.56 -2.04 -3.17
N LEU A 165 -8.37 -2.41 -3.67
CA LEU A 165 -8.09 -3.74 -4.20
C LEU A 165 -8.13 -4.84 -3.12
N ILE A 166 -7.72 -4.55 -1.89
CA ILE A 166 -7.61 -5.56 -0.81
C ILE A 166 -8.81 -5.57 0.16
N GLU A 167 -9.46 -4.42 0.32
CA GLU A 167 -10.59 -4.23 1.21
C GLU A 167 -11.89 -4.81 0.64
N ARG A 168 -12.89 -4.99 1.52
CA ARG A 168 -14.22 -5.49 1.16
C ARG A 168 -15.31 -4.69 1.86
N GLY A 169 -16.53 -4.76 1.34
CA GLY A 169 -17.70 -4.17 1.98
C GLY A 169 -17.60 -2.64 2.13
N SER A 170 -18.05 -2.12 3.27
CA SER A 170 -18.08 -0.67 3.56
C SER A 170 -16.74 0.01 3.38
N ASP A 171 -15.66 -0.65 3.79
CA ASP A 171 -14.31 -0.11 3.78
C ASP A 171 -13.82 0.14 2.35
N ARG A 172 -14.05 -0.82 1.45
CA ARG A 172 -13.79 -0.66 0.01
C ARG A 172 -14.60 0.49 -0.57
N TYR A 173 -15.89 0.57 -0.27
CA TYR A 173 -16.74 1.64 -0.80
C TYR A 173 -16.35 3.02 -0.28
N TRP A 174 -15.90 3.11 0.97
CA TRP A 174 -15.40 4.35 1.55
C TRP A 174 -14.13 4.83 0.81
N LEU A 175 -13.17 3.93 0.59
CA LEU A 175 -11.94 4.23 -0.16
C LEU A 175 -12.24 4.65 -1.59
N LEU A 176 -13.14 3.94 -2.27
CA LEU A 176 -13.59 4.28 -3.62
C LEU A 176 -14.27 5.65 -3.69
N GLY A 177 -15.11 5.97 -2.70
CA GLY A 177 -15.74 7.29 -2.59
C GLY A 177 -14.71 8.41 -2.37
N HIS A 178 -13.65 8.14 -1.61
CA HIS A 178 -12.55 9.09 -1.44
C HIS A 178 -11.70 9.23 -2.71
N LEU A 179 -11.32 8.11 -3.35
CA LEU A 179 -10.64 8.08 -4.64
C LEU A 179 -11.41 8.88 -5.69
N ARG A 180 -12.72 8.69 -5.79
CA ARG A 180 -13.59 9.44 -6.70
C ARG A 180 -13.51 10.94 -6.46
N ARG A 181 -13.57 11.39 -5.20
CA ARG A 181 -13.47 12.82 -4.86
C ARG A 181 -12.13 13.41 -5.32
N ILE A 182 -11.02 12.70 -5.12
CA ILE A 182 -9.69 13.13 -5.58
C ILE A 182 -9.62 13.13 -7.12
N MET A 183 -10.15 12.09 -7.76
CA MET A 183 -10.20 12.04 -9.23
C MET A 183 -10.96 13.24 -9.80
N LEU A 184 -12.11 13.58 -9.22
CA LEU A 184 -12.89 14.75 -9.65
C LEU A 184 -12.16 16.07 -9.40
N SER A 185 -11.54 16.25 -8.23
CA SER A 185 -10.81 17.49 -7.91
C SER A 185 -9.60 17.70 -8.81
N GLN A 186 -8.96 16.62 -9.27
CA GLN A 186 -7.83 16.65 -10.19
C GLN A 186 -8.22 16.53 -11.68
N ASN A 187 -9.52 16.48 -12.00
CA ASN A 187 -10.03 16.21 -13.35
C ASN A 187 -9.40 14.96 -14.02
N LEU A 188 -9.21 13.91 -13.23
CA LEU A 188 -8.51 12.69 -13.61
C LEU A 188 -9.52 11.66 -14.13
N ARG A 189 -9.32 11.16 -15.36
CA ARG A 189 -10.11 10.03 -15.88
C ARG A 189 -9.50 8.70 -15.47
N TRP A 190 -10.28 7.63 -15.56
CA TRP A 190 -9.80 6.26 -15.28
C TRP A 190 -8.50 5.91 -16.01
N LYS A 191 -8.41 6.21 -17.31
CA LYS A 191 -7.20 5.96 -18.12
C LYS A 191 -5.98 6.70 -17.56
N ASP A 192 -6.17 7.94 -17.11
CA ASP A 192 -5.09 8.78 -16.58
C ASP A 192 -4.63 8.26 -15.21
N LEU A 193 -5.57 7.80 -14.36
CA LEU A 193 -5.26 7.11 -13.10
C LEU A 193 -4.41 5.86 -13.37
N VAL A 194 -4.87 4.97 -14.24
CA VAL A 194 -4.14 3.73 -14.58
C VAL A 194 -2.76 4.03 -15.17
N THR A 195 -2.63 5.08 -15.98
CA THR A 195 -1.34 5.51 -16.53
C THR A 195 -0.40 5.98 -15.41
N ARG A 196 -0.89 6.79 -14.46
CA ARG A 196 -0.10 7.22 -13.30
C ARG A 196 0.33 6.06 -12.42
N LEU A 197 -0.59 5.12 -12.13
CA LEU A 197 -0.27 3.93 -11.34
C LEU A 197 0.82 3.08 -12.01
N ASN A 198 0.69 2.80 -13.31
CA ASN A 198 1.69 2.03 -14.04
C ASN A 198 3.04 2.77 -14.15
N SER A 199 3.06 4.11 -14.13
CA SER A 199 4.33 4.85 -14.11
C SER A 199 5.08 4.74 -12.78
N MET A 200 4.41 4.31 -11.71
CA MET A 200 4.97 4.22 -10.37
C MET A 200 5.18 2.79 -9.88
N ALA A 201 4.32 1.86 -10.24
CA ALA A 201 4.37 0.49 -9.76
C ALA A 201 3.83 -0.51 -10.79
N TRP A 202 4.19 -1.77 -10.60
CA TRP A 202 3.83 -2.84 -11.54
C TRP A 202 2.39 -3.31 -11.33
N PHE A 203 1.44 -2.59 -11.93
CA PHE A 203 0.01 -2.97 -11.94
C PHE A 203 -0.39 -3.81 -13.16
N ALA A 204 0.22 -3.54 -14.31
CA ALA A 204 -0.07 -4.25 -15.55
C ALA A 204 0.12 -5.77 -15.39
N VAL A 205 -0.75 -6.54 -16.06
CA VAL A 205 -0.89 -8.00 -15.93
C VAL A 205 -1.40 -8.42 -14.54
N VAL A 206 -0.64 -8.12 -13.48
CA VAL A 206 -0.84 -8.60 -12.11
C VAL A 206 -2.16 -8.19 -11.49
N TRP A 207 -2.52 -6.90 -11.59
CA TRP A 207 -3.68 -6.33 -10.90
C TRP A 207 -4.82 -5.98 -11.86
N THR A 208 -4.74 -6.40 -13.11
CA THR A 208 -5.67 -6.00 -14.18
C THR A 208 -7.13 -6.35 -13.88
N GLY A 209 -7.40 -7.58 -13.43
CA GLY A 209 -8.75 -7.99 -13.03
C GLY A 209 -9.31 -7.13 -11.90
N GLY A 210 -8.52 -6.91 -10.84
CA GLY A 210 -8.92 -6.05 -9.72
C GLY A 210 -9.13 -4.60 -10.13
N LEU A 211 -8.31 -4.06 -11.04
CA LEU A 211 -8.49 -2.70 -11.57
C LEU A 211 -9.78 -2.57 -12.38
N GLU A 212 -10.12 -3.53 -13.23
CA GLU A 212 -11.39 -3.49 -13.98
C GLU A 212 -12.62 -3.64 -13.05
N GLU A 213 -12.52 -4.41 -11.97
CA GLU A 213 -13.55 -4.43 -10.92
C GLU A 213 -13.71 -3.06 -10.25
N LEU A 214 -12.61 -2.41 -9.86
CA LEU A 214 -12.67 -1.06 -9.28
C LEU A 214 -13.24 -0.04 -10.25
N ARG A 215 -12.93 -0.15 -11.53
CA ARG A 215 -13.53 0.69 -12.58
C ARG A 215 -15.03 0.52 -12.64
N ALA A 216 -15.52 -0.72 -12.61
CA ALA A 216 -16.94 -1.02 -12.62
C ALA A 216 -17.63 -0.45 -11.38
N ASP A 217 -17.04 -0.63 -10.20
CA ASP A 217 -17.55 -0.07 -8.94
C ASP A 217 -17.65 1.47 -9.00
N LEU A 218 -16.61 2.14 -9.49
CA LEU A 218 -16.61 3.60 -9.66
C LEU A 218 -17.69 4.07 -10.64
N ALA A 219 -17.89 3.37 -11.76
CA ALA A 219 -18.93 3.70 -12.73
C ALA A 219 -20.34 3.54 -12.15
N MET A 220 -20.55 2.53 -11.31
CA MET A 220 -21.84 2.34 -10.60
C MET A 220 -22.13 3.48 -9.63
N MET A 221 -21.10 4.06 -9.00
CA MET A 221 -21.26 5.25 -8.14
C MET A 221 -21.63 6.52 -8.91
N ASP A 222 -21.31 6.59 -10.21
CA ASP A 222 -21.71 7.71 -11.07
C ASP A 222 -23.19 7.62 -11.49
N GLY A 223 -23.76 6.42 -11.54
CA GLY A 223 -25.15 6.16 -11.93
C GLY A 223 -26.19 6.33 -10.83
N THR A 224 -25.79 6.62 -9.58
CA THR A 224 -26.68 6.75 -8.41
C THR A 224 -26.91 8.21 -7.96
N ALA A 225 -26.80 9.19 -8.87
CA ALA A 225 -27.03 10.62 -8.59
C ALA A 225 -28.44 11.06 -8.98
#